data_AF-A0A359CAH1-F1
#
_entry.id   AF-A0A359CAH1-F1
#
_cell.length_a   1.000
_cell.length_b   1.000
_cell.length_c   1.000
_cell.angle_alpha   90.00
_cell.angle_beta   90.00
_cell.angle_gamma   90.00
#
_symmetry.space_group_name_H-M   'P 1'
#
loop_
_entity.id
_entity.type
_entity.pdbx_description
1 polymer ?
#
loop_
_entity_poly.entity_id
_entity_poly.type
_entity_poly.pdbx_seq_one_letter_code
_entity_poly.pdbx_strand_id
1 'polypeptide(L)' 'MATVETRNVKKHFGDVKAVDGVDLSVKEGEFLVFLGPSGCGKTTLLR' A
#
# COMPACT_ATOMS: atom_id res chain seq x y z
N MET A 1 -4.79 13.94 -14.92
CA MET A 1 -4.55 12.58 -15.38
C MET A 1 -3.29 12.08 -14.70
N ALA A 2 -3.38 11.04 -13.85
CA ALA A 2 -2.30 10.61 -12.97
C ALA A 2 -2.28 9.10 -12.78
N THR A 3 -1.07 8.54 -12.85
CA THR A 3 -0.75 7.14 -12.51
C THR A 3 -0.16 7.15 -11.09
N VAL A 4 -0.41 6.10 -10.30
CA VAL A 4 0.20 5.93 -8.97
C VAL A 4 1.20 4.78 -9.03
N GLU A 5 2.46 5.06 -8.72
CA GLU A 5 3.50 4.04 -8.56
C GLU A 5 4.16 4.14 -7.19
N THR A 6 4.38 3.00 -6.56
CA THR A 6 5.21 2.87 -5.37
C THR A 6 6.18 1.72 -5.55
N ARG A 7 7.40 1.88 -5.03
CA ARG A 7 8.46 0.87 -5.09
C ARG A 7 9.05 0.64 -3.71
N ASN A 8 9.03 -0.61 -3.26
CA ASN A 8 9.58 -1.10 -2.01
C ASN A 8 9.14 -0.24 -0.80
N VAL A 9 7.86 0.14 -0.75
CA VAL A 9 7.35 0.99 0.34
C VAL A 9 7.37 0.21 1.64
N LYS A 10 7.90 0.86 2.67
CA LYS A 10 7.98 0.34 4.04
C LYS A 10 7.44 1.36 5.01
N LYS A 11 6.60 0.89 5.92
CA LYS A 11 6.12 1.67 7.04
C LYS A 11 6.15 0.81 8.29
N HIS A 12 7.08 1.14 9.17
CA HIS A 12 7.23 0.48 10.47
C HIS A 12 6.86 1.45 11.59
N PHE A 13 6.22 0.93 12.62
CA PHE A 13 5.86 1.64 13.85
C PHE A 13 6.58 0.94 15.02
N GLY A 14 7.80 1.40 15.33
CA GLY A 14 8.71 0.64 16.19
C GLY A 14 9.01 -0.73 15.57
N ASP A 15 8.82 -1.79 16.34
CA ASP A 15 9.04 -3.18 15.88
C ASP A 15 7.92 -3.71 14.97
N VAL A 16 6.79 -3.00 14.86
CA VAL A 16 5.66 -3.43 14.04
C VAL A 16 5.89 -3.02 12.59
N LYS A 17 6.05 -4.02 11.72
CA LYS A 17 6.17 -3.83 10.28
C LYS A 17 4.81 -3.79 9.60
N ALA A 18 4.12 -2.65 9.68
CA ALA A 18 2.78 -2.49 9.11
C ALA A 18 2.74 -2.59 7.58
N VAL A 19 3.81 -2.14 6.89
CA VAL A 19 4.07 -2.39 5.47
C VAL A 19 5.56 -2.71 5.34
N ASP A 20 5.93 -3.82 4.69
CA ASP A 20 7.34 -4.24 4.58
C ASP A 20 7.74 -4.63 3.14
N GLY A 21 7.83 -3.62 2.27
CA GLY A 21 8.34 -3.80 0.91
C GLY A 21 7.23 -4.11 -0.08
N VAL A 22 6.32 -3.15 -0.26
CA VAL A 22 5.24 -3.26 -1.25
C VAL A 22 5.58 -2.46 -2.50
N ASP A 23 5.47 -3.11 -3.65
CA ASP A 23 5.44 -2.49 -4.97
C ASP A 23 3.99 -2.43 -5.45
N LEU A 24 3.54 -1.26 -5.90
CA LEU A 24 2.19 -1.07 -6.44
C LEU A 24 2.25 -0.16 -7.66
N SER A 25 1.52 -0.53 -8.70
CA SER A 25 1.30 0.31 -9.88
C SER A 25 -0.20 0.33 -10.16
N VAL A 26 -0.80 1.52 -10.16
CA VAL A 26 -2.20 1.74 -10.49
C VAL A 26 -2.27 2.62 -11.72
N LYS A 27 -2.83 2.07 -12.79
CA LYS A 27 -2.97 2.77 -14.06
C LYS A 27 -4.03 3.85 -13.95
N GLU A 28 -3.97 4.80 -14.86
CA GLU A 28 -5.01 5.79 -14.99
C GLU A 28 -6.38 5.15 -15.27
N GLY A 29 -7.40 5.60 -14.53
CA GLY A 29 -8.78 5.10 -14.65
C GLY A 29 -9.00 3.72 -14.03
N GLU A 30 -7.98 3.11 -13.41
CA GLU A 30 -8.08 1.82 -12.75
C GLU A 30 -8.78 1.95 -11.39
N PHE A 31 -9.72 1.04 -11.11
CA PHE A 31 -10.38 0.94 -9.82
C PHE A 31 -9.76 -0.19 -9.00
N LEU A 32 -8.85 0.18 -8.07
CA LEU A 32 -8.16 -0.76 -7.19
C LEU A 32 -8.91 -0.91 -5.86
N VAL A 33 -9.01 -2.15 -5.35
CA VAL A 33 -9.53 -2.47 -4.01
C VAL A 33 -8.49 -3.22 -3.21
N PHE A 34 -8.23 -2.76 -1.97
CA PHE A 34 -7.41 -3.51 -1.02
C PHE A 34 -8.28 -4.44 -0.17
N LEU A 35 -8.04 -5.75 -0.26
CA LEU A 35 -8.74 -6.78 0.52
C LEU A 35 -7.78 -7.50 1.46
N GLY A 36 -8.25 -7.84 2.67
CA GLY A 36 -7.50 -8.62 3.64
C GLY A 36 -8.03 -8.43 5.07
N PRO A 37 -7.56 -9.24 6.04
CA PRO A 37 -8.01 -9.18 7.43
C PRO A 37 -7.66 -7.84 8.11
N SER A 38 -8.28 -7.57 9.26
CA SER A 38 -7.92 -6.40 10.08
C SER A 38 -6.45 -6.46 10.48
N GLY A 39 -5.74 -5.32 10.38
CA GLY A 39 -4.31 -5.22 10.73
C GLY A 39 -3.32 -5.56 9.61
N CYS A 40 -3.76 -5.98 8.41
CA CYS A 40 -2.85 -6.37 7.33
C CYS A 40 -2.20 -5.21 6.55
N GLY A 41 -2.25 -3.97 7.05
CA GLY A 41 -1.54 -2.83 6.45
C GLY A 41 -2.28 -2.01 5.38
N LYS A 42 -3.54 -2.34 5.01
CA LYS A 42 -4.30 -1.63 3.95
C LYS A 42 -4.41 -0.12 4.16
N THR A 43 -4.92 0.30 5.32
CA THR A 43 -5.08 1.73 5.64
C THR A 43 -3.73 2.41 5.80
N THR A 44 -2.69 1.67 6.20
CA THR A 44 -1.32 2.17 6.27
C THR A 44 -0.71 2.38 4.89
N LEU A 45 -1.04 1.54 3.91
CA LEU A 45 -0.57 1.69 2.53
C LEU A 45 -1.31 2.82 1.78
N LEU A 46 -2.55 3.11 2.18
CA LEU A 46 -3.38 4.19 1.60
C LEU A 46 -3.09 5.60 2.16
N ARG A 47 -2.39 5.70 3.30
CA ARG A 47 -2.11 6.98 3.99
C ARG A 47 -0.65 7.36 3.86
#